data_AF-A0A9D4GD18-F1
#
_entry.id   AF-A0A9D4GD18-F1
#
_cell.length_a   1.000
_cell.length_b   1.000
_cell.length_c   1.000
_cell.angle_alpha   90.00
_cell.angle_beta   90.00
_cell.angle_gamma   90.00
#
_symmetry.space_group_name_H-M   'P 1'
#
loop_
_entity.id
_entity.type
_entity.pdbx_description
1 polymer ?
#
loop_
_entity_poly.entity_id
_entity_poly.type
_entity_poly.pdbx_seq_one_letter_code
_entity_poly.pdbx_strand_id
1 'polypeptide(L)'
;MAGESDTTDGLEFANPRPGCNINLSRLRERVKEYIDKHHYDSALFWADKLVTLSNGYVEDVYWYAQTLYHTGQYHRAAHCILNRKLHKDHICCRYLAAKCHFECHEYQEALSIVDFTDNPLMPINRRMSFANQSIIEPDVLPLSSKSMESSINVLRGRIYEAMDNRTLAMECFREALRQDVYCYEAFDLLVNHHMLTAQEEHELIDSLPFNAQCPADEVELVRSLYENRLKKYDKPDVAKLPDCLEVLSDNLDVIVNVAERHYYNCNFRECYKITTK
;
A
#
# COMPACT_ATOMS: atom_id res chain seq x y z
N MET A 1 49.08 9.20 48.33
CA MET A 1 47.66 9.18 48.76
C MET A 1 46.95 10.23 47.94
N ALA A 2 46.36 9.82 46.80
CA ALA A 2 45.53 10.68 45.97
C ALA A 2 44.08 10.47 46.43
N GLY A 3 43.43 11.54 46.85
CA GLY A 3 42.01 11.58 47.23
C GLY A 3 41.18 12.15 46.09
N GLU A 4 40.01 11.55 45.92
CA GLU A 4 38.98 11.74 44.90
C GLU A 4 38.30 13.12 44.98
N SER A 5 37.77 13.62 43.86
CA SER A 5 36.33 13.92 43.71
C SER A 5 36.02 14.44 42.30
N ASP A 6 35.31 13.60 41.55
CA ASP A 6 34.48 13.96 40.41
C ASP A 6 33.38 14.94 40.84
N THR A 7 33.17 15.99 40.05
CA THR A 7 31.89 16.71 40.00
C THR A 7 31.49 16.83 38.54
N THR A 8 30.66 15.88 38.12
CA THR A 8 29.84 15.93 36.92
C THR A 8 28.69 16.90 37.16
N ASP A 9 28.65 17.96 36.37
CA ASP A 9 27.50 18.88 36.33
C ASP A 9 26.24 18.11 35.92
N GLY A 10 25.30 18.08 36.85
CA GLY A 10 24.01 17.44 36.71
C GLY A 10 23.15 18.18 35.69
N LEU A 11 22.73 17.44 34.66
CA LEU A 11 21.52 17.74 33.89
C LEU A 11 20.34 17.74 34.86
N GLU A 12 19.87 18.93 35.23
CA GLU A 12 18.63 19.15 35.96
C GLU A 12 17.47 18.52 35.17
N PHE A 13 17.00 17.37 35.65
CA PHE A 13 15.73 16.79 35.25
C PHE A 13 14.62 17.76 35.67
N ALA A 14 14.09 18.50 34.69
CA ALA A 14 12.92 19.33 34.88
C ALA A 14 11.76 18.50 35.44
N ASN A 15 11.31 18.87 36.64
CA ASN A 15 10.17 18.29 37.34
C ASN A 15 8.93 18.15 36.42
N PRO A 16 8.19 17.03 36.48
CA PRO A 16 6.94 16.87 35.75
C PRO A 16 5.90 17.87 36.26
N ARG A 17 5.39 18.73 35.37
CA ARG A 17 4.33 19.69 35.70
C ARG A 17 3.08 18.94 36.18
N PRO A 18 2.43 19.38 37.27
CA PRO A 18 1.16 18.81 37.70
C PRO A 18 0.02 19.33 36.81
N GLY A 19 -0.90 18.44 36.45
CA GLY A 19 -2.24 18.84 35.98
C GLY A 19 -2.44 18.81 34.47
N CYS A 20 -2.72 17.62 33.94
CA CYS A 20 -3.85 17.31 33.06
C CYS A 20 -3.74 15.83 32.72
N ASN A 21 -4.59 14.98 33.30
CA ASN A 21 -4.62 13.56 32.95
C ASN A 21 -5.34 13.41 31.59
N ILE A 22 -4.67 13.85 30.52
CA ILE A 22 -5.20 13.81 29.17
C ILE A 22 -5.21 12.35 28.72
N ASN A 23 -6.40 11.83 28.46
CA ASN A 23 -6.56 10.47 27.93
C ASN A 23 -6.13 10.45 26.46
N LEU A 24 -4.86 10.13 26.20
CA LEU A 24 -4.29 10.06 24.85
C LEU A 24 -5.04 9.08 23.95
N SER A 25 -5.54 7.97 24.50
CA SER A 25 -6.33 6.98 23.75
C SER A 25 -7.62 7.56 23.17
N ARG A 26 -8.35 8.38 23.95
CA ARG A 26 -9.57 9.05 23.46
C ARG A 26 -9.26 10.06 22.35
N LEU A 27 -8.08 10.70 22.43
CA LEU A 27 -7.65 11.64 21.41
C LEU A 27 -7.25 10.92 20.12
N ARG A 28 -6.59 9.75 20.21
CA ARG A 28 -6.29 8.88 19.06
C ARG A 28 -7.56 8.45 18.33
N GLU A 29 -8.55 7.95 19.07
CA GLU A 29 -9.84 7.55 18.51
C GLU A 29 -10.53 8.70 17.78
N ARG A 30 -10.51 9.90 18.37
CA ARG A 30 -11.09 11.10 17.75
C ARG A 30 -10.35 11.52 16.47
N VAL A 31 -9.02 11.40 16.42
CA VAL A 31 -8.26 11.65 15.19
C VAL A 31 -8.66 10.66 14.10
N LYS A 32 -8.75 9.36 14.43
CA LYS A 32 -9.21 8.32 13.49
C LYS A 32 -10.63 8.61 12.99
N GLU A 33 -11.55 8.96 13.88
CA GLU A 33 -12.92 9.34 13.52
C GLU A 33 -12.98 10.55 12.56
N TYR A 34 -12.11 11.55 12.74
CA TYR A 34 -12.05 12.69 11.81
C TYR A 34 -11.47 12.32 10.45
N ILE A 35 -10.53 11.37 10.40
CA ILE A 35 -10.00 10.82 9.15
C ILE A 35 -11.10 10.06 8.41
N ASP A 36 -11.85 9.21 9.11
CA ASP A 36 -12.97 8.45 8.55
C ASP A 36 -14.10 9.36 8.04
N LYS A 37 -14.30 10.52 8.69
CA LYS A 37 -15.24 11.57 8.25
C LYS A 37 -14.69 12.48 7.15
N HIS A 38 -13.46 12.26 6.69
CA HIS A 38 -12.77 13.11 5.71
C HIS A 38 -12.55 14.58 6.14
N HIS A 39 -12.58 14.86 7.45
CA HIS A 39 -12.33 16.20 8.00
C HIS A 39 -10.83 16.39 8.33
N TYR A 40 -10.00 16.47 7.29
CA TYR A 40 -8.54 16.42 7.43
C TYR A 40 -7.93 17.60 8.20
N ASP A 41 -8.46 18.82 8.07
CA ASP A 41 -7.94 19.99 8.81
C ASP A 41 -8.11 19.84 10.33
N SER A 42 -9.27 19.31 10.75
CA SER A 42 -9.54 19.01 12.16
C SER A 42 -8.66 17.88 12.66
N ALA A 43 -8.51 16.82 11.86
CA ALA A 43 -7.63 15.70 12.18
C ALA A 43 -6.17 16.17 12.35
N LEU A 44 -5.67 17.01 11.42
CA LEU A 44 -4.32 17.54 11.43
C LEU A 44 -4.03 18.36 12.70
N PHE A 45 -4.96 19.24 13.09
CA PHE A 45 -4.81 20.06 14.29
C PHE A 45 -4.66 19.20 15.56
N TRP A 46 -5.51 18.18 15.71
CA TRP A 46 -5.48 17.29 16.88
C TRP A 46 -4.31 16.31 16.84
N ALA A 47 -3.95 15.78 15.67
CA ALA A 47 -2.83 14.86 15.49
C ALA A 47 -1.48 15.52 15.81
N ASP A 48 -1.29 16.78 15.42
CA ASP A 48 -0.09 17.57 15.75
C ASP A 48 0.14 17.68 17.26
N LYS A 49 -0.94 17.99 18.00
CA LYS A 49 -0.91 18.08 19.47
C LYS A 49 -0.71 16.72 20.11
N LEU A 50 -1.37 15.69 19.57
CA LEU A 50 -1.25 14.31 20.04
C LEU A 50 0.20 13.81 19.98
N VAL A 51 0.90 14.03 18.87
CA VAL A 51 2.32 13.65 18.70
C VAL A 51 3.23 14.31 19.74
N THR A 52 2.95 15.57 20.07
CA THR A 52 3.72 16.31 21.08
C THR A 52 3.41 15.80 22.49
N LEU A 53 2.14 15.51 22.78
CA LEU A 53 1.70 14.99 24.08
C LEU A 53 2.16 13.55 24.33
N SER A 54 2.29 12.73 23.28
CA SER A 54 2.76 11.35 23.39
C SER A 54 4.29 11.21 23.33
N ASN A 55 5.02 12.34 23.31
CA ASN A 55 6.48 12.39 23.20
C ASN A 55 7.01 11.61 21.98
N GLY A 56 6.28 11.66 20.85
CA GLY A 56 6.70 11.06 19.59
C GLY A 56 6.47 9.55 19.47
N TYR A 57 5.42 9.01 20.10
CA TYR A 57 5.03 7.61 19.93
C TYR A 57 4.75 7.26 18.45
N VAL A 58 5.25 6.12 17.98
CA VAL A 58 5.27 5.75 16.55
C VAL A 58 3.88 5.81 15.90
N GLU A 59 2.86 5.28 16.55
CA GLU A 59 1.48 5.27 16.02
C GLU A 59 0.96 6.69 15.79
N ASP A 60 1.19 7.59 16.75
CA ASP A 60 0.73 8.97 16.67
C ASP A 60 1.46 9.73 15.56
N VAL A 61 2.75 9.45 15.39
CA VAL A 61 3.56 10.02 14.31
C VAL A 61 3.05 9.54 12.95
N TYR A 62 2.72 8.26 12.83
CA TYR A 62 2.17 7.68 11.61
C TYR A 62 0.83 8.33 11.25
N TRP A 63 -0.12 8.43 12.19
CA TRP A 63 -1.40 9.08 11.93
C TRP A 63 -1.27 10.57 11.62
N TYR A 64 -0.35 11.28 12.28
CA TYR A 64 -0.06 12.66 11.92
C TYR A 64 0.50 12.78 10.49
N ALA A 65 1.46 11.94 10.11
CA ALA A 65 1.96 11.89 8.74
C ALA A 65 0.86 11.53 7.73
N GLN A 66 -0.06 10.64 8.09
CA GLN A 66 -1.22 10.28 7.27
C GLN A 66 -2.14 11.50 7.04
N THR A 67 -2.43 12.27 8.09
CA THR A 67 -3.23 13.51 7.95
C THR A 67 -2.52 14.55 7.08
N LEU A 68 -1.21 14.71 7.21
CA LEU A 68 -0.40 15.59 6.37
C LEU A 68 -0.44 15.17 4.90
N TYR A 69 -0.36 13.86 4.62
CA TYR A 69 -0.50 13.31 3.27
C TYR A 69 -1.86 13.65 2.66
N HIS A 70 -2.96 13.44 3.39
CA HIS A 70 -4.30 13.80 2.91
C HIS A 70 -4.52 15.31 2.73
N THR A 71 -3.75 16.15 3.44
CA THR A 71 -3.78 17.62 3.28
C THR A 71 -2.84 18.10 2.15
N GLY A 72 -2.18 17.19 1.42
CA GLY A 72 -1.25 17.52 0.32
C GLY A 72 0.12 18.05 0.77
N GLN A 73 0.44 17.96 2.06
CA GLN A 73 1.69 18.48 2.62
C GLN A 73 2.77 17.38 2.68
N TYR A 74 3.12 16.86 1.50
CA TYR A 74 3.94 15.65 1.36
C TYR A 74 5.35 15.78 1.94
N HIS A 75 6.07 16.88 1.68
CA HIS A 75 7.42 17.08 2.26
C HIS A 75 7.40 17.11 3.80
N ARG A 76 6.36 17.70 4.41
CA ARG A 76 6.22 17.73 5.87
C ARG A 76 5.96 16.34 6.42
N ALA A 77 5.13 15.55 5.74
CA ALA A 77 4.86 14.16 6.11
C ALA A 77 6.12 13.31 6.03
N ALA A 78 6.85 13.37 4.90
CA ALA A 78 8.11 12.65 4.73
C ALA A 78 9.16 13.06 5.77
N HIS A 79 9.37 14.36 5.98
CA HIS A 79 10.32 14.87 6.96
C HIS A 79 10.01 14.39 8.39
N CYS A 80 8.73 14.36 8.78
CA CYS A 80 8.30 13.86 10.09
C CYS A 80 8.74 12.41 10.35
N ILE A 81 8.65 11.56 9.33
CA ILE A 81 9.03 10.14 9.37
C ILE A 81 10.56 9.97 9.29
N LEU A 82 11.22 10.69 8.39
CA LEU A 82 12.66 10.57 8.12
C LEU A 82 13.50 11.10 9.30
N ASN A 83 13.13 12.25 9.88
CA ASN A 83 13.86 12.86 10.99
C ASN A 83 13.93 11.93 12.21
N ARG A 84 12.85 11.18 12.46
CA ARG A 84 12.75 10.19 13.55
C ARG A 84 13.29 8.81 13.19
N LYS A 85 13.79 8.63 11.95
CA LYS A 85 14.33 7.36 11.41
C LYS A 85 13.33 6.18 11.40
N LEU A 86 12.03 6.45 11.48
CA LEU A 86 10.97 5.43 11.55
C LEU A 86 10.87 4.56 10.28
N HIS A 87 11.37 5.06 9.15
CA HIS A 87 11.44 4.33 7.88
C HIS A 87 12.32 3.06 7.96
N LYS A 88 13.23 2.98 8.94
CA LYS A 88 14.12 1.83 9.14
C LYS A 88 13.44 0.70 9.89
N ASP A 89 12.58 1.05 10.84
CA ASP A 89 12.01 0.12 11.80
C ASP A 89 10.61 -0.35 11.36
N HIS A 90 9.81 0.53 10.75
CA HIS A 90 8.43 0.22 10.38
C HIS A 90 8.19 0.32 8.86
N ILE A 91 7.71 -0.78 8.28
CA ILE A 91 7.37 -0.91 6.86
C ILE A 91 6.31 0.14 6.45
N CYS A 92 5.29 0.35 7.28
CA CYS A 92 4.22 1.32 6.99
C CYS A 92 4.70 2.77 6.92
N CYS A 93 5.62 3.13 7.80
CA CYS A 93 6.25 4.46 7.78
C CYS A 93 7.12 4.63 6.54
N ARG A 94 7.85 3.58 6.13
CA ARG A 94 8.64 3.61 4.90
C ARG A 94 7.77 3.78 3.66
N TYR A 95 6.71 2.98 3.54
CA TYR A 95 5.75 3.09 2.45
C TYR A 95 5.18 4.51 2.36
N LEU A 96 4.71 5.06 3.48
CA LEU A 96 4.12 6.41 3.50
C LEU A 96 5.16 7.49 3.13
N ALA A 97 6.39 7.41 3.63
CA ALA A 97 7.44 8.36 3.29
C ALA A 97 7.80 8.29 1.80
N ALA A 98 7.96 7.09 1.24
CA ALA A 98 8.21 6.90 -0.18
C ALA A 98 7.04 7.42 -1.04
N LYS A 99 5.79 7.14 -0.61
CA LYS A 99 4.59 7.63 -1.29
C LYS A 99 4.55 9.15 -1.31
N CYS A 100 4.93 9.83 -0.23
CA CYS A 100 5.04 11.28 -0.19
C CYS A 100 6.05 11.82 -1.22
N HIS A 101 7.25 11.21 -1.32
CA HIS A 101 8.24 11.62 -2.32
C HIS A 101 7.78 11.33 -3.75
N PHE A 102 7.05 10.24 -3.97
CA PHE A 102 6.43 9.93 -5.26
C PHE A 102 5.43 11.02 -5.69
N GLU A 103 4.53 11.47 -4.80
CA GLU A 103 3.62 12.59 -5.10
C GLU A 103 4.38 13.91 -5.35
N CYS A 104 5.53 14.11 -4.72
CA CYS A 104 6.42 15.25 -4.98
C CYS A 104 7.22 15.14 -6.29
N HIS A 105 7.08 14.05 -7.05
CA HIS A 105 7.83 13.77 -8.28
C HIS A 105 9.35 13.60 -8.05
N GLU A 106 9.74 13.30 -6.81
CA GLU A 106 11.11 13.01 -6.37
C GLU A 106 11.34 11.49 -6.42
N TYR A 107 11.35 10.95 -7.64
CA TYR A 107 11.32 9.51 -7.86
C TYR A 107 12.59 8.80 -7.36
N GLN A 108 13.77 9.43 -7.48
CA GLN A 108 15.04 8.84 -7.07
C GLN A 108 15.11 8.68 -5.54
N GLU A 109 14.66 9.69 -4.81
CA GLU A 109 14.54 9.70 -3.37
C GLU A 109 13.52 8.66 -2.92
N ALA A 110 12.35 8.61 -3.57
CA ALA A 110 11.32 7.61 -3.29
C ALA A 110 11.86 6.18 -3.45
N LEU A 111 12.59 5.90 -4.53
CA LEU A 111 13.21 4.59 -4.78
C LEU A 111 14.23 4.24 -3.69
N SER A 112 15.09 5.20 -3.31
CA SER A 112 16.10 4.99 -2.27
C SER A 112 15.49 4.62 -0.90
N ILE A 113 14.31 5.16 -0.60
CA ILE A 113 13.58 4.88 0.63
C ILE A 113 12.93 3.49 0.55
N VAL A 114 12.34 3.13 -0.59
CA VAL A 114 11.72 1.82 -0.83
C VAL A 114 12.76 0.70 -0.78
N ASP A 115 13.86 0.84 -1.50
CA ASP A 115 14.91 -0.17 -1.67
C ASP A 115 15.86 -0.29 -0.46
N PHE A 116 15.59 0.45 0.62
CA PHE A 116 16.38 0.38 1.84
C PHE A 116 16.54 -1.06 2.40
N THR A 117 15.57 -1.97 2.15
CA THR A 117 15.65 -3.39 2.52
C THR A 117 16.42 -4.28 1.54
N ASP A 118 16.52 -3.89 0.28
CA ASP A 118 17.12 -4.72 -0.78
C ASP A 118 18.63 -4.58 -0.85
N ASN A 119 19.22 -3.68 -0.06
CA ASN A 119 20.65 -3.51 0.01
C ASN A 119 21.36 -4.84 0.36
N PRO A 120 22.12 -5.45 -0.57
CA PRO A 120 22.77 -6.76 -0.36
C PRO A 120 23.87 -6.72 0.71
N LEU A 121 24.26 -5.53 1.16
CA LEU A 121 25.22 -5.31 2.24
C LEU A 121 24.58 -5.34 3.64
N MET A 122 23.26 -5.47 3.74
CA MET A 122 22.59 -5.69 5.03
C MET A 122 22.90 -7.10 5.55
N PRO A 123 23.42 -7.26 6.79
CA PRO A 123 23.66 -8.56 7.38
C PRO A 123 22.41 -9.43 7.30
N ILE A 124 22.56 -10.69 6.87
CA ILE A 124 21.46 -11.66 6.76
C ILE A 124 20.63 -11.73 8.06
N ASN A 125 21.27 -11.55 9.21
CA ASN A 125 20.61 -11.45 10.51
C ASN A 125 19.58 -10.33 10.59
N ARG A 126 19.78 -9.16 9.95
CA ARG A 126 18.81 -8.05 9.95
C ARG A 126 17.65 -8.29 8.99
N ARG A 127 17.89 -8.91 7.82
CA ARG A 127 16.82 -9.39 6.92
C ARG A 127 15.93 -10.41 7.65
N MET A 128 16.55 -11.34 8.38
CA MET A 128 15.82 -12.28 9.24
C MET A 128 15.20 -11.62 10.46
N SER A 129 15.76 -10.55 11.03
CA SER A 129 15.13 -9.80 12.13
C SER A 129 13.86 -9.08 11.71
N PHE A 130 13.77 -8.52 10.50
CA PHE A 130 12.50 -7.96 9.97
C PHE A 130 11.49 -9.06 9.64
N ALA A 131 11.95 -10.20 9.11
CA ALA A 131 11.11 -11.38 8.91
C ALA A 131 10.67 -12.05 10.23
N ASN A 132 11.45 -11.93 11.32
CA ASN A 132 11.17 -12.56 12.62
C ASN A 132 10.55 -11.59 13.66
N GLN A 133 10.65 -10.27 13.47
CA GLN A 133 9.84 -9.28 14.19
C GLN A 133 8.35 -9.41 13.84
N SER A 134 8.02 -10.13 12.76
CA SER A 134 6.64 -10.53 12.42
C SER A 134 5.98 -11.48 13.43
N ILE A 135 6.71 -11.99 14.44
CA ILE A 135 6.19 -12.99 15.39
C ILE A 135 6.09 -12.46 16.83
N ILE A 136 6.71 -11.32 17.18
CA ILE A 136 6.79 -10.88 18.58
C ILE A 136 6.60 -9.36 18.71
N GLU A 137 5.45 -8.84 18.29
CA GLU A 137 4.81 -7.67 18.91
C GLU A 137 3.37 -7.60 18.35
N PRO A 138 2.33 -7.41 19.19
CA PRO A 138 1.01 -7.10 18.67
C PRO A 138 1.13 -5.83 17.84
N ASP A 139 0.79 -5.90 16.57
CA ASP A 139 0.95 -4.84 15.57
C ASP A 139 0.39 -3.53 16.13
N VAL A 140 1.28 -2.62 16.54
CA VAL A 140 0.91 -1.31 17.09
C VAL A 140 0.25 -0.45 16.01
N LEU A 141 0.47 -0.81 14.75
CA LEU A 141 -0.13 -0.18 13.58
C LEU A 141 -1.15 -1.16 12.95
N PRO A 142 -2.32 -0.68 12.50
CA PRO A 142 -3.40 -1.54 12.02
C PRO A 142 -3.17 -2.20 10.65
N LEU A 143 -1.93 -2.26 10.16
CA LEU A 143 -1.60 -2.67 8.79
C LEU A 143 -0.77 -3.96 8.80
N SER A 144 -1.37 -5.05 8.33
CA SER A 144 -0.72 -6.36 8.18
C SER A 144 0.52 -6.26 7.30
N SER A 145 1.66 -6.72 7.84
CA SER A 145 2.97 -6.71 7.17
C SER A 145 2.95 -7.34 5.76
N LYS A 146 2.19 -8.42 5.54
CA LYS A 146 2.10 -9.10 4.23
C LYS A 146 1.42 -8.26 3.14
N SER A 147 0.37 -7.51 3.50
CA SER A 147 -0.32 -6.60 2.56
C SER A 147 0.53 -5.35 2.27
N MET A 148 1.44 -5.00 3.17
CA MET A 148 2.32 -3.86 2.99
C MET A 148 3.47 -4.15 2.02
N GLU A 149 3.98 -5.37 1.96
CA GLU A 149 5.01 -5.75 0.99
C GLU A 149 4.50 -5.65 -0.47
N SER A 150 3.29 -6.14 -0.75
CA SER A 150 2.66 -5.99 -2.07
C SER A 150 2.48 -4.52 -2.43
N SER A 151 1.96 -3.72 -1.49
CA SER A 151 1.77 -2.27 -1.65
C SER A 151 3.07 -1.53 -1.96
N ILE A 152 4.18 -1.93 -1.32
CA ILE A 152 5.51 -1.37 -1.60
C ILE A 152 5.97 -1.74 -3.02
N ASN A 153 5.77 -2.98 -3.45
CA ASN A 153 6.11 -3.41 -4.80
C ASN A 153 5.29 -2.69 -5.88
N VAL A 154 4.00 -2.40 -5.62
CA VAL A 154 3.21 -1.55 -6.52
C VAL A 154 3.79 -0.15 -6.59
N LEU A 155 4.12 0.46 -5.44
CA LEU A 155 4.73 1.79 -5.43
C LEU A 155 6.09 1.80 -6.16
N ARG A 156 6.91 0.77 -5.96
CA ARG A 156 8.18 0.57 -6.68
C ARG A 156 7.95 0.49 -8.19
N GLY A 157 6.98 -0.30 -8.62
CA GLY A 157 6.62 -0.43 -10.04
C GLY A 157 6.21 0.91 -10.65
N ARG A 158 5.40 1.70 -9.93
CA ARG A 158 5.01 3.06 -10.33
C ARG A 158 6.18 4.04 -10.40
N ILE A 159 7.11 3.94 -9.46
CA ILE A 159 8.34 4.75 -9.48
C ILE A 159 9.17 4.40 -10.71
N TYR A 160 9.39 3.11 -11.00
CA TYR A 160 10.12 2.69 -12.20
C TYR A 160 9.42 3.09 -13.48
N GLU A 161 8.10 3.01 -13.53
CA GLU A 161 7.31 3.49 -14.65
C GLU A 161 7.48 5.00 -14.86
N ALA A 162 7.43 5.81 -13.79
CA ALA A 162 7.68 7.24 -13.87
C ALA A 162 9.13 7.60 -14.26
N MET A 163 10.06 6.66 -14.06
CA MET A 163 11.46 6.75 -14.51
C MET A 163 11.69 6.14 -15.92
N ASP A 164 10.64 5.83 -16.68
CA ASP A 164 10.67 5.20 -17.99
C ASP A 164 11.32 3.79 -18.02
N ASN A 165 11.45 3.13 -16.87
CA ASN A 165 11.97 1.77 -16.76
C ASN A 165 10.84 0.73 -16.70
N ARG A 166 10.21 0.52 -17.86
CA ARG A 166 9.02 -0.33 -17.99
C ARG A 166 9.26 -1.82 -17.68
N THR A 167 10.46 -2.34 -17.94
CA THR A 167 10.79 -3.75 -17.67
C THR A 167 10.84 -4.03 -16.18
N LEU A 168 11.52 -3.18 -15.41
CA LEU A 168 11.55 -3.31 -13.95
C LEU A 168 10.18 -3.03 -13.33
N ALA A 169 9.43 -2.08 -13.88
CA ALA A 169 8.06 -1.80 -13.43
C ALA A 169 7.16 -3.04 -13.54
N MET A 170 7.20 -3.72 -14.69
CA MET A 170 6.46 -4.96 -14.94
C MET A 170 6.83 -6.07 -13.94
N GLU A 171 8.12 -6.29 -13.70
CA GLU A 171 8.59 -7.29 -12.72
C GLU A 171 8.08 -6.97 -11.30
N CYS A 172 8.11 -5.71 -10.90
CA CYS A 172 7.61 -5.27 -9.59
C CYS A 172 6.10 -5.50 -9.46
N PHE A 173 5.30 -5.21 -10.49
CA PHE A 173 3.86 -5.46 -10.45
C PHE A 173 3.53 -6.96 -10.44
N ARG A 174 4.27 -7.78 -11.19
CA ARG A 174 4.14 -9.25 -11.12
C ARG A 174 4.43 -9.77 -9.71
N GLU A 175 5.47 -9.26 -9.07
CA GLU A 175 5.83 -9.67 -7.72
C GLU A 175 4.81 -9.19 -6.69
N ALA A 176 4.25 -7.99 -6.85
CA ALA A 176 3.15 -7.50 -6.00
C ALA A 176 1.93 -8.44 -6.04
N LEU A 177 1.54 -8.92 -7.23
CA LEU A 177 0.43 -9.87 -7.37
C LEU A 177 0.73 -11.26 -6.80
N ARG A 178 1.99 -11.72 -6.86
CA ARG A 178 2.39 -12.98 -6.21
C ARG A 178 2.31 -12.88 -4.69
N GLN A 179 2.57 -11.70 -4.13
CA GLN A 179 2.49 -11.45 -2.69
C GLN A 179 1.05 -11.26 -2.22
N ASP A 180 0.22 -10.57 -3.00
CA ASP A 180 -1.19 -10.34 -2.72
C ASP A 180 -2.04 -10.46 -3.99
N VAL A 181 -2.74 -11.59 -4.10
CA VAL A 181 -3.62 -11.91 -5.23
C VAL A 181 -4.79 -10.92 -5.36
N TYR A 182 -5.22 -10.27 -4.26
CA TYR A 182 -6.31 -9.30 -4.27
C TYR A 182 -5.86 -7.89 -4.68
N CYS A 183 -4.57 -7.66 -4.91
CA CYS A 183 -4.03 -6.38 -5.33
C CYS A 183 -4.42 -6.06 -6.79
N TYR A 184 -5.67 -5.69 -7.02
CA TYR A 184 -6.20 -5.37 -8.33
C TYR A 184 -5.46 -4.20 -8.99
N GLU A 185 -4.96 -3.24 -8.20
CA GLU A 185 -4.18 -2.10 -8.70
C GLU A 185 -2.93 -2.54 -9.49
N ALA A 186 -2.22 -3.57 -9.03
CA ALA A 186 -1.07 -4.13 -9.73
C ALA A 186 -1.47 -4.80 -11.04
N PHE A 187 -2.57 -5.56 -11.02
CA PHE A 187 -3.13 -6.21 -12.21
C PHE A 187 -3.61 -5.20 -13.25
N ASP A 188 -4.28 -4.13 -12.80
CA ASP A 188 -4.74 -3.03 -13.62
C ASP A 188 -3.61 -2.37 -14.40
N LEU A 189 -2.51 -2.04 -13.72
CA LEU A 189 -1.34 -1.41 -14.33
C LEU A 189 -0.70 -2.33 -15.39
N LEU A 190 -0.61 -3.63 -15.14
CA LEU A 190 -0.06 -4.58 -16.10
C LEU A 190 -0.88 -4.66 -17.40
N VAL A 191 -2.21 -4.73 -17.27
CA VAL A 191 -3.13 -4.91 -18.40
C VAL A 191 -3.37 -3.60 -19.14
N ASN A 192 -3.67 -2.51 -18.43
CA ASN A 192 -4.03 -1.23 -19.04
C ASN A 192 -2.85 -0.56 -19.72
N HIS A 193 -1.63 -0.73 -19.18
CA HIS A 193 -0.46 -0.13 -19.81
C HIS A 193 0.09 -1.01 -20.94
N HIS A 194 -0.53 -2.16 -21.25
CA HIS A 194 -0.07 -3.15 -22.24
C HIS A 194 1.34 -3.66 -21.94
N MET A 195 1.64 -3.91 -20.66
CA MET A 195 2.97 -4.38 -20.25
C MET A 195 3.21 -5.84 -20.65
N LEU A 196 2.15 -6.61 -20.82
CA LEU A 196 2.20 -8.04 -21.08
C LEU A 196 1.70 -8.37 -22.48
N THR A 197 2.26 -9.44 -23.06
CA THR A 197 1.66 -10.09 -24.24
C THR A 197 0.51 -11.00 -23.81
N ALA A 198 -0.41 -11.34 -24.73
CA ALA A 198 -1.54 -12.23 -24.42
C ALA A 198 -1.13 -13.60 -23.85
N GLN A 199 0.04 -14.12 -24.26
CA GLN A 199 0.59 -15.35 -23.70
C GLN A 199 1.07 -15.13 -22.26
N GLU A 200 1.81 -14.06 -22.01
CA GLU A 200 2.29 -13.72 -20.66
C GLU A 200 1.16 -13.39 -19.67
N GLU A 201 0.05 -12.85 -20.16
CA GLU A 201 -1.15 -12.63 -19.35
C GLU A 201 -1.74 -13.96 -18.86
N HIS A 202 -1.80 -14.97 -19.71
CA HIS A 202 -2.27 -16.30 -19.32
C HIS A 202 -1.29 -16.99 -18.36
N GLU A 203 0.00 -16.95 -18.67
CA GLU A 203 1.07 -17.47 -17.81
C GLU A 203 1.08 -16.77 -16.45
N LEU A 204 0.77 -15.46 -16.40
CA LEU A 204 0.67 -14.72 -15.15
C LEU A 204 -0.44 -15.32 -14.28
N ILE A 205 -1.67 -15.46 -14.79
CA ILE A 205 -2.80 -16.02 -14.03
C ILE A 205 -2.45 -17.42 -13.53
N ASP A 206 -1.90 -18.28 -14.38
CA ASP A 206 -1.51 -19.65 -13.98
C ASP A 206 -0.43 -19.67 -12.89
N SER A 207 0.46 -18.67 -12.87
CA SER A 207 1.53 -18.57 -11.88
C SER A 207 1.09 -18.05 -10.50
N LEU A 208 -0.11 -17.47 -10.39
CA LEU A 208 -0.55 -16.83 -9.14
C LEU A 208 -0.98 -17.86 -8.08
N PRO A 209 -0.59 -17.67 -6.81
CA PRO A 209 -0.85 -18.63 -5.73
C PRO A 209 -2.28 -18.53 -5.16
N PHE A 210 -3.31 -18.61 -6.02
CA PHE A 210 -4.72 -18.49 -5.61
C PHE A 210 -5.09 -19.46 -4.47
N ASN A 211 -4.70 -20.73 -4.60
CA ASN A 211 -5.04 -21.79 -3.63
C ASN A 211 -4.36 -21.60 -2.26
N ALA A 212 -3.31 -20.78 -2.17
CA ALA A 212 -2.57 -20.55 -0.94
C ALA A 212 -3.02 -19.28 -0.20
N GLN A 213 -3.59 -18.31 -0.92
CA GLN A 213 -3.97 -17.00 -0.35
C GLN A 213 -5.47 -16.80 -0.21
N CYS A 214 -6.27 -17.41 -1.10
CA CYS A 214 -7.72 -17.28 -1.09
C CYS A 214 -8.36 -18.47 -0.35
N PRO A 215 -9.48 -18.27 0.36
CA PRO A 215 -10.33 -19.39 0.77
C PRO A 215 -10.86 -20.11 -0.48
N ALA A 216 -11.12 -21.41 -0.36
CA ALA A 216 -11.50 -22.27 -1.50
C ALA A 216 -12.70 -21.72 -2.30
N ASP A 217 -13.62 -21.05 -1.62
CA ASP A 217 -14.86 -20.51 -2.19
C ASP A 217 -14.64 -19.24 -3.02
N GLU A 218 -13.51 -18.54 -2.83
CA GLU A 218 -13.19 -17.27 -3.51
C GLU A 218 -12.18 -17.43 -4.65
N VAL A 219 -11.47 -18.57 -4.72
CA VAL A 219 -10.48 -18.84 -5.78
C VAL A 219 -11.13 -18.72 -7.16
N GLU A 220 -12.32 -19.31 -7.33
CA GLU A 220 -13.05 -19.29 -8.58
C GLU A 220 -13.54 -17.87 -8.94
N LEU A 221 -13.93 -17.08 -7.93
CA LEU A 221 -14.31 -15.68 -8.10
C LEU A 221 -13.15 -14.84 -8.64
N VAL A 222 -12.01 -14.81 -7.93
CA VAL A 222 -10.90 -13.92 -8.28
C VAL A 222 -10.29 -14.31 -9.63
N ARG A 223 -10.11 -15.61 -9.88
CA ARG A 223 -9.60 -16.10 -11.17
C ARG A 223 -10.55 -15.73 -12.31
N SER A 224 -11.85 -15.96 -12.16
CA SER A 224 -12.83 -15.65 -13.20
C SER A 224 -12.88 -14.17 -13.52
N LEU A 225 -12.77 -13.29 -12.52
CA LEU A 225 -12.75 -11.84 -12.73
C LEU A 225 -11.51 -11.38 -13.50
N TYR A 226 -10.32 -11.91 -13.15
CA TYR A 226 -9.09 -11.57 -13.86
C TYR A 226 -9.09 -12.10 -15.29
N GLU A 227 -9.50 -13.35 -15.51
CA GLU A 227 -9.67 -13.89 -16.86
C GLU A 227 -10.66 -13.09 -17.71
N ASN A 228 -11.79 -12.69 -17.11
CA ASN A 228 -12.81 -11.92 -17.83
C ASN A 228 -12.22 -10.60 -18.36
N ARG A 229 -11.32 -9.99 -17.58
CA ARG A 229 -10.64 -8.76 -17.97
C ARG A 229 -9.59 -8.93 -19.05
N LEU A 230 -8.91 -10.08 -19.11
CA LEU A 230 -7.82 -10.34 -20.09
C LEU A 230 -8.34 -10.69 -21.48
N LYS A 231 -9.49 -11.36 -21.58
CA LYS A 231 -10.06 -11.87 -22.84
C LYS A 231 -10.66 -10.76 -23.75
N LYS A 232 -10.07 -9.56 -23.82
CA LYS A 232 -10.58 -8.40 -24.58
C LYS A 232 -10.75 -8.69 -26.08
N TYR A 233 -9.87 -9.52 -26.64
CA TYR A 233 -9.80 -9.82 -28.08
C TYR A 233 -10.37 -11.19 -28.46
N ASP A 234 -10.78 -11.99 -27.48
CA ASP A 234 -11.35 -13.31 -27.75
C ASP A 234 -12.74 -13.18 -28.36
N LYS A 235 -13.17 -14.22 -29.09
CA LYS A 235 -14.55 -14.29 -29.56
C LYS A 235 -15.47 -14.16 -28.36
N PRO A 236 -16.58 -13.40 -28.48
CA PRO A 236 -17.61 -13.35 -27.44
C PRO A 236 -18.39 -14.67 -27.52
N ASP A 237 -17.74 -15.79 -27.21
CA ASP A 237 -18.49 -16.90 -26.65
C ASP A 237 -19.04 -16.42 -25.31
N VAL A 238 -20.20 -16.94 -24.95
CA VAL A 238 -20.82 -16.67 -23.65
C VAL A 238 -19.78 -17.09 -22.61
N ALA A 239 -19.01 -16.13 -22.12
CA ALA A 239 -18.15 -16.31 -20.96
C ALA A 239 -19.13 -16.55 -19.83
N LYS A 240 -19.50 -17.83 -19.66
CA LYS A 240 -20.32 -18.26 -18.56
C LYS A 240 -19.45 -18.03 -17.35
N LEU A 241 -19.73 -16.93 -16.67
CA LEU A 241 -19.45 -16.87 -15.25
C LEU A 241 -19.98 -18.19 -14.67
N PRO A 242 -19.20 -18.88 -13.82
CA PRO A 242 -19.66 -20.04 -13.09
C PRO A 242 -21.05 -19.79 -12.48
N ASP A 243 -21.87 -20.83 -12.34
CA ASP A 243 -23.26 -20.69 -11.86
C ASP A 243 -23.36 -19.95 -10.51
N CYS A 244 -22.32 -20.03 -9.68
CA CYS A 244 -22.22 -19.31 -8.41
C CYS A 244 -22.00 -17.79 -8.54
N LEU A 245 -21.61 -17.31 -9.73
CA LEU A 245 -21.28 -15.92 -10.04
C LEU A 245 -22.29 -15.26 -10.97
N GLU A 246 -23.43 -15.90 -11.27
CA GLU A 246 -24.48 -15.30 -12.13
C GLU A 246 -24.96 -13.94 -11.61
N VAL A 247 -24.93 -13.71 -10.30
CA VAL A 247 -25.29 -12.41 -9.69
C VAL A 247 -24.40 -11.27 -10.20
N LEU A 248 -23.14 -11.56 -10.57
CA LEU A 248 -22.21 -10.57 -11.11
C LEU A 248 -22.44 -10.27 -12.60
N SER A 249 -23.35 -10.98 -13.28
CA SER A 249 -23.67 -10.71 -14.69
C SER A 249 -24.30 -9.33 -14.91
N ASP A 250 -24.95 -8.77 -13.88
CA ASP A 250 -25.54 -7.43 -13.90
C ASP A 250 -24.57 -6.34 -13.40
N ASN A 251 -23.31 -6.70 -13.08
CA ASN A 251 -22.32 -5.72 -12.66
C ASN A 251 -21.83 -4.90 -13.87
N LEU A 252 -21.80 -3.57 -13.72
CA LEU A 252 -21.34 -2.63 -14.75
C LEU A 252 -19.97 -3.00 -15.35
N ASP A 253 -19.00 -3.40 -14.53
CA ASP A 253 -17.64 -3.72 -15.00
C ASP A 253 -17.65 -4.98 -15.87
N VAL A 254 -18.44 -5.99 -15.50
CA VAL A 254 -18.61 -7.21 -16.28
C VAL A 254 -19.31 -6.92 -17.60
N ILE A 255 -20.35 -6.09 -17.56
CA ILE A 255 -21.11 -5.66 -18.74
C ILE A 255 -20.20 -4.87 -19.70
N VAL A 256 -19.37 -3.96 -19.19
CA VAL A 256 -18.41 -3.20 -19.98
C VAL A 256 -17.39 -4.13 -20.64
N ASN A 257 -16.83 -5.09 -19.90
CA ASN A 257 -15.89 -6.08 -20.48
C ASN A 257 -16.55 -6.87 -21.63
N VAL A 258 -17.82 -7.27 -21.48
CA VAL A 258 -18.56 -7.96 -22.55
C VAL A 258 -18.81 -7.02 -23.74
N ALA A 259 -19.18 -5.76 -23.49
CA ALA A 259 -19.37 -4.75 -24.54
C ALA A 259 -18.07 -4.47 -25.31
N GLU A 260 -16.93 -4.38 -24.62
CA GLU A 260 -15.60 -4.22 -25.22
C GLU A 260 -15.26 -5.41 -26.12
N ARG A 261 -15.52 -6.65 -25.71
CA ARG A 261 -15.32 -7.82 -26.59
C ARG A 261 -16.17 -7.75 -27.84
N HIS A 262 -17.44 -7.37 -27.72
CA HIS A 262 -18.30 -7.17 -28.89
C HIS A 262 -17.77 -6.05 -29.79
N TYR A 263 -17.23 -4.98 -29.22
CA TYR A 263 -16.62 -3.89 -29.96
C TYR A 263 -15.38 -4.35 -30.75
N TYR A 264 -14.43 -5.04 -30.11
CA TYR A 264 -13.21 -5.53 -30.76
C TYR A 264 -13.47 -6.62 -31.81
N ASN A 265 -14.57 -7.38 -31.68
CA ASN A 265 -15.01 -8.34 -32.70
C ASN A 265 -15.91 -7.72 -33.79
N CYS A 266 -16.00 -6.40 -33.88
CA CYS A 266 -16.82 -5.67 -34.87
C CYS A 266 -18.33 -5.93 -34.76
N ASN A 267 -18.82 -6.44 -33.62
CA ASN A 267 -20.22 -6.69 -33.32
C ASN A 267 -20.90 -5.43 -32.74
N PHE A 268 -20.85 -4.32 -33.47
CA PHE A 268 -21.27 -3.00 -32.98
C PHE A 268 -22.76 -2.93 -32.56
N ARG A 269 -23.63 -3.73 -33.20
CA ARG A 269 -25.06 -3.76 -32.88
C ARG A 269 -25.33 -4.30 -31.47
N GLU A 270 -24.64 -5.38 -31.08
CA GLU A 270 -24.79 -5.94 -29.73
C GLU A 270 -24.09 -5.06 -28.69
N CYS A 271 -22.90 -4.53 -28.99
CA CYS A 271 -22.22 -3.54 -28.14
C CYS A 271 -23.11 -2.32 -27.84
N TYR A 272 -23.78 -1.76 -28.85
CA TYR A 272 -24.69 -0.62 -28.67
C TYR A 272 -25.90 -0.97 -27.80
N LYS A 273 -26.50 -2.16 -27.97
CA LYS A 273 -27.61 -2.60 -27.12
C LYS A 273 -27.20 -2.77 -25.66
N ILE A 274 -25.97 -3.20 -25.42
CA ILE A 274 -25.44 -3.39 -24.06
C ILE A 274 -25.19 -2.03 -23.40
N THR A 275 -24.61 -1.08 -24.13
CA THR A 275 -24.25 0.25 -23.61
C THR A 275 -25.42 1.24 -23.51
N THR A 276 -26.59 0.90 -24.03
CA THR A 276 -27.80 1.76 -24.04
C THR A 276 -28.88 1.35 -23.05
N LYS A 277 -28.66 0.25 -22.32
CA LYS A 277 -29.46 -0.10 -21.15
C LYS A 277 -29.14 0.83 -19.99
#